data_AF-A0A6A5CBM5-F1
#
_entry.id   AF-A0A6A5CBM5-F1
#
_cell.length_a   1.000
_cell.length_b   1.000
_cell.length_c   1.000
_cell.angle_alpha   90.00
_cell.angle_beta   90.00
_cell.angle_gamma   90.00
#
_symmetry.space_group_name_H-M   'P 1'
#
loop_
_entity.id
_entity.type
_entity.pdbx_description
1 polymer ?
#
loop_
_entity_poly.entity_id
_entity_poly.type
_entity_poly.pdbx_seq_one_letter_code
_entity_poly.pdbx_strand_id
1 'polypeptide(L)'
;MAQLGDGDSLNKLLTVDALDPNGLLNHLLQNSSKEVMMQCSEQNLAFICQLFNEPFDASNVEACVDVLFRKGVCKEGSYPHASKAEELESTISAQRNLAEIQGMFLSVENCSIVEFQKESQIKEDTSAFISGFDDFIQSSVSAANAGVAISVRPSIWLCKKRNDSLARQLCARLKMSQEAIIRMHKLQQEVDLMKQQLANTQEELAAVKSRFESELNITKSELNTTKSELNITKSELNTTKSEVQKLHQGVSKIQRIVTDLISN
;
A
#
# COMPACT_ATOMS: atom_id res chain seq x y z
N MET A 1 -21.85 9.51 -12.20
CA MET A 1 -21.57 10.00 -10.84
C MET A 1 -21.25 8.81 -9.95
N ALA A 2 -20.01 8.35 -9.99
CA ALA A 2 -19.48 7.38 -9.03
C ALA A 2 -18.29 8.08 -8.35
N GLN A 3 -18.50 8.55 -7.12
CA GLN A 3 -17.44 9.10 -6.29
C GLN A 3 -16.64 7.92 -5.75
N LEU A 4 -15.49 7.67 -6.35
CA LEU A 4 -14.37 6.98 -5.72
C LEU A 4 -13.49 8.07 -5.11
N GLY A 5 -13.35 8.07 -3.79
CA GLY A 5 -12.45 8.99 -3.11
C GLY A 5 -12.77 9.12 -1.63
N ASP A 6 -12.40 8.12 -0.85
CA ASP A 6 -12.12 8.32 0.58
C ASP A 6 -10.76 7.71 0.91
N GLY A 7 -9.74 8.57 0.89
CA GLY A 7 -8.41 8.31 1.45
C GLY A 7 -8.42 8.07 2.96
N ASP A 8 -9.59 8.16 3.59
CA ASP A 8 -9.85 7.83 5.00
C ASP A 8 -9.81 6.34 5.31
N SER A 9 -9.88 5.47 4.29
CA SER A 9 -9.90 4.02 4.49
C SER A 9 -8.55 3.44 4.91
N LEU A 10 -7.44 4.06 4.48
CA LEU A 10 -6.09 3.59 4.80
C LEU A 10 -5.60 4.09 6.17
N ASN A 11 -6.00 5.30 6.58
CA ASN A 11 -5.71 5.83 7.93
C ASN A 11 -6.52 5.13 9.02
N LYS A 12 -7.71 4.58 8.69
CA LYS A 12 -8.45 3.68 9.60
C LYS A 12 -7.87 2.27 9.66
N LEU A 13 -7.15 1.82 8.63
CA LEU A 13 -6.50 0.51 8.62
C LEU A 13 -5.25 0.47 9.52
N LEU A 14 -4.57 1.61 9.69
CA LEU A 14 -3.37 1.77 10.50
C LEU A 14 -3.65 2.69 11.69
N THR A 15 -4.67 2.37 12.47
CA THR A 15 -4.85 3.01 13.78
C THR A 15 -3.66 2.66 14.67
N VAL A 16 -3.03 3.70 15.22
CA VAL A 16 -1.84 3.62 16.07
C VAL A 16 -2.13 2.86 17.38
N ASP A 17 -3.41 2.76 17.74
CA ASP A 17 -3.85 1.91 18.83
C ASP A 17 -3.89 0.45 18.36
N ALA A 18 -2.90 -0.33 18.80
CA ALA A 18 -2.83 -1.77 18.53
C ALA A 18 -4.05 -2.54 19.06
N LEU A 19 -4.86 -1.90 19.92
CA LEU A 19 -6.12 -2.42 20.46
C LEU A 19 -7.36 -1.84 19.77
N ASP A 20 -7.22 -1.04 18.70
CA ASP A 20 -8.39 -0.58 17.94
C ASP A 20 -9.15 -1.81 17.42
N PRO A 21 -10.41 -2.01 17.83
CA PRO A 21 -11.21 -3.13 17.36
C PRO A 21 -11.34 -3.17 15.82
N ASN A 22 -11.16 -2.04 15.16
CA ASN A 22 -11.24 -1.86 13.71
C ASN A 22 -9.86 -1.84 13.01
N GLY A 23 -8.76 -1.94 13.77
CA GLY A 23 -7.40 -1.94 13.22
C GLY A 23 -7.10 -3.20 12.40
N LEU A 24 -6.26 -3.07 11.37
CA LEU A 24 -5.90 -4.19 10.49
C LEU A 24 -5.35 -5.40 11.26
N LEU A 25 -4.50 -5.16 12.26
CA LEU A 25 -3.92 -6.23 13.09
C LEU A 25 -5.01 -7.01 13.83
N ASN A 26 -5.93 -6.31 14.49
CA ASN A 26 -7.04 -6.98 15.20
C ASN A 26 -7.93 -7.74 14.21
N HIS A 27 -8.25 -7.16 13.06
CA HIS A 27 -9.01 -7.85 12.01
C HIS A 27 -8.30 -9.12 11.52
N LEU A 28 -6.98 -9.07 11.29
CA LEU A 28 -6.21 -10.24 10.87
C LEU A 28 -6.17 -11.30 11.98
N LEU A 29 -5.92 -10.91 13.23
CA LEU A 29 -5.92 -11.84 14.37
C LEU A 29 -7.28 -12.52 14.56
N GLN A 30 -8.38 -11.77 14.47
CA GLN A 30 -9.75 -12.30 14.57
C GLN A 30 -10.12 -13.27 13.43
N ASN A 31 -9.40 -13.24 12.31
CA ASN A 31 -9.67 -14.10 11.15
C ASN A 31 -8.57 -15.15 10.90
N SER A 32 -7.60 -15.27 11.80
CA SER A 32 -6.48 -16.21 11.67
C SER A 32 -6.80 -17.55 12.32
N SER A 33 -6.49 -18.65 11.62
CA SER A 33 -6.61 -19.99 12.20
C SER A 33 -5.42 -20.29 13.14
N LYS A 34 -5.57 -21.32 13.98
CA LYS A 34 -4.49 -21.76 14.88
C LYS A 34 -3.23 -22.12 14.08
N GLU A 35 -3.39 -22.81 12.95
CA GLU A 35 -2.29 -23.19 12.06
C GLU A 35 -1.56 -21.98 11.49
N VAL A 36 -2.30 -20.91 11.12
CA VAL A 36 -1.70 -19.67 10.61
C VAL A 36 -0.89 -18.96 11.70
N MET A 37 -1.42 -18.89 12.92
CA MET A 37 -0.70 -18.31 14.07
C MET A 37 0.57 -19.10 14.41
N MET A 38 0.52 -20.43 14.30
CA MET A 38 1.68 -21.30 14.52
C MET A 38 2.77 -21.15 13.45
N GLN A 39 2.48 -20.51 12.32
CA GLN A 39 3.46 -20.22 11.26
C GLN A 39 4.17 -18.87 11.44
N CYS A 40 3.69 -18.01 12.35
CA CYS A 40 4.35 -16.75 12.66
C CYS A 40 5.69 -16.99 13.36
N SER A 41 6.64 -16.07 13.17
CA SER A 41 7.92 -16.15 13.87
C SER A 41 7.75 -15.98 15.38
N GLU A 42 8.65 -16.60 16.16
CA GLU A 42 8.65 -16.49 17.62
C GLU A 42 8.68 -15.03 18.10
N GLN A 43 9.38 -14.14 17.37
CA GLN A 43 9.48 -12.73 17.71
C GLN A 43 8.14 -12.00 17.54
N ASN A 44 7.39 -12.34 16.50
CA ASN A 44 6.07 -11.77 16.24
C ASN A 44 5.03 -12.29 17.23
N LEU A 45 5.10 -13.57 17.57
CA LEU A 45 4.26 -14.15 18.63
C LEU A 45 4.56 -13.56 20.00
N ALA A 46 5.84 -13.33 20.32
CA ALA A 46 6.24 -12.65 21.55
C ALA A 46 5.69 -11.22 21.60
N PHE A 47 5.75 -10.48 20.48
CA PHE A 47 5.18 -9.14 20.38
C PHE A 47 3.65 -9.14 20.54
N ILE A 48 2.94 -10.10 19.93
CA ILE A 48 1.49 -10.24 20.13
C ILE A 48 1.18 -10.57 21.59
N CYS A 49 1.84 -11.58 22.17
CA CYS A 49 1.65 -11.95 23.58
C CYS A 49 1.96 -10.71 24.48
N GLN A 50 2.97 -9.89 24.18
CA GLN A 50 3.24 -8.61 24.88
C GLN A 50 2.12 -7.56 24.73
N LEU A 51 1.59 -7.35 23.51
CA LEU A 51 0.51 -6.39 23.26
C LEU A 51 -0.74 -6.68 24.11
N PHE A 52 -1.03 -7.96 24.32
CA PHE A 52 -2.20 -8.41 25.09
C PHE A 52 -1.88 -8.73 26.55
N ASN A 53 -0.68 -8.40 27.04
CA ASN A 53 -0.21 -8.70 28.41
C ASN A 53 -0.24 -10.20 28.77
N GLU A 54 0.06 -11.07 27.81
CA GLU A 54 0.21 -12.50 28.00
C GLU A 54 1.69 -12.93 28.13
N PRO A 55 2.00 -13.91 28.99
CA PRO A 55 3.33 -14.48 29.04
C PRO A 55 3.63 -15.28 27.75
N PHE A 56 4.78 -15.01 27.15
CA PHE A 56 5.30 -15.78 26.02
C PHE A 56 6.37 -16.77 26.51
N ASP A 57 6.18 -18.06 26.22
CA ASP A 57 7.16 -19.12 26.47
C ASP A 57 7.57 -19.74 25.12
N ALA A 58 8.80 -19.45 24.69
CA ALA A 58 9.34 -19.97 23.44
C ALA A 58 9.46 -21.51 23.43
N SER A 59 9.51 -22.15 24.60
CA SER A 59 9.53 -23.62 24.68
C SER A 59 8.17 -24.27 24.41
N ASN A 60 7.08 -23.49 24.44
CA ASN A 60 5.73 -23.98 24.23
C ASN A 60 4.85 -22.96 23.48
N VAL A 61 5.19 -22.73 22.20
CA VAL A 61 4.48 -21.81 21.31
C VAL A 61 2.99 -22.15 21.21
N GLU A 62 2.64 -23.44 21.17
CA GLU A 62 1.25 -23.89 21.09
C GLU A 62 0.42 -23.40 22.28
N ALA A 63 0.99 -23.37 23.49
CA ALA A 63 0.32 -22.85 24.67
C ALA A 63 0.07 -21.32 24.62
N CYS A 64 1.00 -20.49 24.11
CA CYS A 64 0.72 -19.04 23.92
C CYS A 64 -0.39 -18.87 22.88
N VAL A 65 -0.38 -19.62 21.77
CA VAL A 65 -1.46 -19.54 20.78
C VAL A 65 -2.80 -19.96 21.38
N ASP A 66 -2.86 -21.06 22.13
CA ASP A 66 -4.10 -21.48 22.81
C ASP A 66 -4.64 -20.44 23.80
N VAL A 67 -3.75 -19.72 24.50
CA VAL A 67 -4.14 -18.62 25.38
C VAL A 67 -4.75 -17.46 24.60
N LEU A 68 -4.17 -17.09 23.45
CA LEU A 68 -4.70 -16.03 22.57
C LEU A 68 -6.10 -16.38 22.04
N PHE A 69 -6.32 -17.63 21.61
CA PHE A 69 -7.65 -18.09 21.19
C PHE A 69 -8.64 -18.14 22.36
N ARG A 70 -8.22 -18.62 23.53
CA ARG A 70 -9.08 -18.69 24.73
C ARG A 70 -9.53 -17.31 25.19
N LYS A 71 -8.67 -16.29 25.07
CA LYS A 71 -9.00 -14.89 25.39
C LYS A 71 -9.80 -14.19 24.31
N GLY A 72 -10.08 -14.86 23.19
CA GLY A 72 -10.85 -14.31 22.07
C GLY A 72 -10.08 -13.26 21.27
N VAL A 73 -8.75 -13.20 21.40
CA VAL A 73 -7.87 -12.36 20.58
C VAL A 73 -7.86 -12.88 19.15
N CYS A 74 -7.80 -14.20 19.01
CA CYS A 74 -7.99 -14.91 17.74
C CYS A 74 -9.33 -15.66 17.77
N LYS A 75 -10.02 -15.75 16.64
CA LYS A 75 -11.19 -16.62 16.46
C LYS A 75 -10.90 -17.59 15.34
N GLU A 76 -11.40 -18.82 15.45
CA GLU A 76 -11.32 -19.81 14.37
C GLU A 76 -12.05 -19.29 13.14
N GLY A 77 -11.29 -18.64 12.25
CA GLY A 77 -11.73 -18.27 10.93
C GLY A 77 -11.78 -19.50 10.04
N SER A 78 -12.80 -19.62 9.19
CA SER A 78 -12.98 -20.74 8.26
C SER A 78 -12.01 -20.73 7.06
N TYR A 79 -10.86 -20.05 7.15
CA TYR A 79 -10.01 -19.75 5.99
C TYR A 79 -8.70 -20.54 6.02
N PRO A 80 -8.55 -21.59 5.18
CA PRO A 80 -7.41 -22.51 5.24
C PRO A 80 -6.24 -22.13 4.31
N HIS A 81 -6.00 -20.84 4.04
CA HIS A 81 -5.04 -20.45 2.99
C HIS A 81 -3.70 -19.92 3.54
N ALA A 82 -2.62 -20.60 3.17
CA ALA A 82 -1.23 -20.26 3.49
C ALA A 82 -0.82 -18.82 3.08
N SER A 83 -1.47 -18.22 2.08
CA SER A 83 -1.19 -16.85 1.65
C SER A 83 -1.47 -15.80 2.73
N LYS A 84 -2.33 -16.09 3.70
CA LYS A 84 -2.64 -15.17 4.81
C LYS A 84 -1.59 -15.19 5.92
N ALA A 85 -0.80 -16.27 6.04
CA ALA A 85 0.27 -16.33 7.03
C ALA A 85 1.37 -15.31 6.73
N GLU A 86 1.73 -15.15 5.45
CA GLU A 86 2.71 -14.15 5.02
C GLU A 86 2.20 -12.71 5.22
N GLU A 87 0.91 -12.47 4.93
CA GLU A 87 0.27 -11.17 5.16
C GLU A 87 0.21 -10.81 6.65
N LEU A 88 -0.15 -11.78 7.50
CA LEU A 88 -0.18 -11.62 8.95
C LEU A 88 1.24 -11.36 9.50
N GLU A 89 2.22 -12.17 9.11
CA GLU A 89 3.63 -12.03 9.52
C GLU A 89 4.20 -10.65 9.13
N SER A 90 3.93 -10.21 7.89
CA SER A 90 4.34 -8.89 7.40
C SER A 90 3.70 -7.77 8.21
N THR A 91 2.40 -7.89 8.50
CA THR A 91 1.65 -6.87 9.26
C THR A 91 2.12 -6.77 10.71
N ILE A 92 2.35 -7.91 11.38
CA ILE A 92 2.87 -7.93 12.76
C ILE A 92 4.28 -7.32 12.79
N SER A 93 5.14 -7.66 11.83
CA SER A 93 6.49 -7.12 11.73
C SER A 93 6.49 -5.60 11.57
N ALA A 94 5.59 -5.06 10.74
CA ALA A 94 5.44 -3.63 10.55
C ALA A 94 4.98 -2.93 11.85
N GLN A 95 4.00 -3.49 12.56
CA GLN A 95 3.51 -2.97 13.83
C GLN A 95 4.56 -2.99 14.94
N ARG A 96 5.36 -4.07 15.03
CA ARG A 96 6.48 -4.16 15.95
C ARG A 96 7.51 -3.05 15.71
N ASN A 97 7.88 -2.82 14.46
CA ASN A 97 8.84 -1.77 14.11
C ASN A 97 8.30 -0.36 14.48
N LEU A 98 6.99 -0.12 14.30
CA LEU A 98 6.36 1.13 14.74
C LEU A 98 6.39 1.30 16.26
N ALA A 99 6.08 0.24 17.02
CA ALA A 99 6.15 0.26 18.47
C ALA A 99 7.57 0.51 18.99
N GLU A 100 8.59 -0.09 18.36
CA GLU A 100 10.00 0.17 18.69
C GLU A 100 10.37 1.64 18.46
N ILE A 101 9.97 2.21 17.31
CA ILE A 101 10.20 3.63 17.00
C ILE A 101 9.53 4.53 18.05
N GLN A 102 8.27 4.24 18.42
CA GLN A 102 7.57 4.98 19.47
C GLN A 102 8.24 4.87 20.83
N GLY A 103 8.72 3.67 21.20
CA GLY A 103 9.49 3.46 22.42
C GLY A 103 10.78 4.29 22.44
N MET A 104 11.45 4.40 21.29
CA MET A 104 12.60 5.30 21.16
C MET A 104 12.22 6.76 21.35
N PHE A 105 11.09 7.23 20.79
CA PHE A 105 10.59 8.59 21.02
C PHE A 105 10.27 8.85 22.50
N LEU A 106 9.53 7.96 23.15
CA LEU A 106 9.22 8.08 24.58
C LEU A 106 10.46 8.02 25.46
N SER A 107 11.47 7.21 25.10
CA SER A 107 12.75 7.19 25.81
C SER A 107 13.54 8.49 25.65
N VAL A 108 13.35 9.20 24.53
CA VAL A 108 13.94 10.53 24.29
C VAL A 108 13.17 11.58 25.08
N GLU A 109 11.84 11.51 25.14
CA GLU A 109 10.99 12.42 25.92
C GLU A 109 11.17 12.25 27.44
N ASN A 110 11.25 11.01 27.92
CA ASN A 110 11.44 10.67 29.34
C ASN A 110 12.90 10.75 29.80
N CYS A 111 13.84 11.05 28.90
CA CYS A 111 15.19 11.42 29.29
C CYS A 111 15.14 12.81 29.95
N SER A 112 14.79 12.84 31.24
CA SER A 112 14.78 14.03 32.09
C SER A 112 16.14 14.73 32.10
N ILE A 113 16.36 15.65 31.17
CA ILE A 113 17.29 16.77 31.32
C ILE A 113 16.46 17.98 31.75
N VAL A 114 15.75 17.86 32.88
CA VAL A 114 15.32 19.03 33.67
C VAL A 114 15.19 18.56 35.11
N GLU A 115 16.31 18.43 35.82
CA GLU A 115 16.40 18.66 37.27
C GLU A 115 17.87 18.57 37.71
N PHE A 116 18.66 19.57 37.32
CA PHE A 116 19.91 19.86 38.00
C PHE A 116 20.01 21.35 38.28
N GLN A 117 20.12 21.69 39.56
CA GLN A 117 20.19 23.04 40.11
C GLN A 117 21.35 23.86 39.50
N LYS A 118 21.05 24.58 38.41
CA LYS A 118 21.73 25.79 37.88
C LYS A 118 20.89 26.37 36.73
N GLU A 119 19.60 26.52 37.00
CA GLU A 119 18.58 26.71 35.97
C GLU A 119 18.74 27.99 35.15
N SER A 120 19.21 29.09 35.72
CA SER A 120 19.25 30.37 35.00
C SER A 120 20.38 30.44 33.97
N GLN A 121 21.61 30.09 34.35
CA GLN A 121 22.77 30.15 33.43
C GLN A 121 22.70 29.05 32.36
N ILE A 122 22.24 27.85 32.73
CA ILE A 122 22.07 26.76 31.76
C ILE A 122 20.89 27.06 30.84
N LYS A 123 19.78 27.66 31.29
CA LYS A 123 18.70 28.08 30.37
C LYS A 123 19.16 29.14 29.40
N GLU A 124 19.94 30.13 29.84
CA GLU A 124 20.46 31.18 28.96
C GLU A 124 21.45 30.60 27.95
N ASP A 125 22.41 29.78 28.39
CA ASP A 125 23.40 29.14 27.52
C ASP A 125 22.75 28.09 26.59
N THR A 126 21.76 27.35 27.07
CA THR A 126 21.01 26.35 26.28
C THR A 126 20.06 27.04 25.32
N SER A 127 19.41 28.14 25.68
CA SER A 127 18.58 28.95 24.78
C SER A 127 19.41 29.60 23.69
N ALA A 128 20.58 30.16 24.03
CA ALA A 128 21.51 30.71 23.05
C ALA A 128 22.06 29.62 22.12
N PHE A 129 22.34 28.43 22.67
CA PHE A 129 22.76 27.27 21.88
C PHE A 129 21.64 26.75 20.96
N ILE A 130 20.41 26.60 21.46
CA ILE A 130 19.25 26.15 20.68
C ILE A 130 18.94 27.17 19.58
N SER A 131 18.91 28.47 19.88
CA SER A 131 18.74 29.53 18.86
C SER A 131 19.83 29.47 17.80
N GLY A 132 21.10 29.35 18.19
CA GLY A 132 22.19 29.20 17.23
C GLY A 132 22.14 27.87 16.45
N PHE A 133 21.58 26.82 17.05
CA PHE A 133 21.37 25.54 16.40
C PHE A 133 20.22 25.58 15.40
N ASP A 134 19.10 26.22 15.73
CA ASP A 134 17.96 26.41 14.83
C ASP A 134 18.36 27.28 13.62
N ASP A 135 19.11 28.36 13.85
CA ASP A 135 19.67 29.18 12.77
C ASP A 135 20.64 28.37 11.89
N PHE A 136 21.47 27.52 12.51
CA PHE A 136 22.38 26.62 11.78
C PHE A 136 21.62 25.56 10.98
N ILE A 137 20.56 24.96 11.53
CA ILE A 137 19.73 23.98 10.84
C ILE A 137 18.98 24.65 9.69
N GLN A 138 18.38 25.82 9.89
CA GLN A 138 17.69 26.56 8.83
C GLN A 138 18.64 26.99 7.71
N SER A 139 19.84 27.46 8.06
CA SER A 139 20.88 27.78 7.09
C SER A 139 21.37 26.53 6.34
N SER A 140 21.53 25.41 7.05
CA SER A 140 21.91 24.12 6.46
C SER A 140 20.83 23.59 5.52
N VAL A 141 19.57 23.58 5.92
CA VAL A 141 18.44 23.16 5.07
C VAL A 141 18.34 24.04 3.82
N SER A 142 18.49 25.35 3.97
CA SER A 142 18.52 26.29 2.83
C SER A 142 19.70 26.02 1.89
N ALA A 143 20.88 25.70 2.43
CA ALA A 143 22.06 25.35 1.64
C ALA A 143 21.93 23.99 0.93
N ALA A 144 21.32 22.98 1.58
CA ALA A 144 21.01 21.68 0.97
C ALA A 144 20.05 21.84 -0.21
N ASN A 145 19.00 22.64 -0.05
CA ASN A 145 18.03 22.92 -1.11
C ASN A 145 18.66 23.67 -2.28
N ALA A 146 19.74 24.42 -2.03
CA ALA A 146 20.54 25.08 -3.07
C ALA A 146 21.63 24.17 -3.68
N GLY A 147 21.71 22.89 -3.30
CA GLY A 147 22.72 21.94 -3.78
C GLY A 147 24.14 22.20 -3.26
N VAL A 148 24.30 23.01 -2.21
CA VAL A 148 25.60 23.31 -1.60
C VAL A 148 25.95 22.22 -0.58
N ALA A 149 27.13 21.61 -0.72
CA ALA A 149 27.61 20.61 0.22
C ALA A 149 27.84 21.22 1.61
N ILE A 150 26.99 20.84 2.58
CA ILE A 150 27.08 21.35 3.95
C ILE A 150 28.21 20.64 4.68
N SER A 151 29.30 21.35 4.92
CA SER A 151 30.40 20.86 5.76
C SER A 151 30.09 21.17 7.23
N VAL A 152 29.51 20.20 7.95
CA VAL A 152 29.17 20.27 9.39
C VAL A 152 30.42 20.15 10.28
N ARG A 153 31.50 20.87 9.95
CA ARG A 153 32.76 20.86 10.70
C ARG A 153 32.82 21.70 11.99
N PRO A 154 32.01 22.76 12.24
CA PRO A 154 32.25 23.63 13.41
C PRO A 154 31.94 22.99 14.78
N SER A 155 30.92 22.12 14.88
CA SER A 155 30.36 21.72 16.18
C SER A 155 31.20 20.68 16.94
N ILE A 156 32.00 19.87 16.24
CA ILE A 156 32.85 18.84 16.85
C ILE A 156 34.07 19.46 17.57
N TRP A 157 34.51 20.66 17.14
CA TRP A 157 35.71 21.28 17.69
C TRP A 157 35.53 21.73 19.15
N LEU A 158 34.31 22.13 19.55
CA LEU A 158 34.00 22.55 20.92
C LEU A 158 33.98 21.38 21.93
N CYS A 159 33.57 20.17 21.52
CA CYS A 159 33.59 18.98 22.41
C CYS A 159 35.02 18.54 22.77
N LYS A 160 36.04 18.84 21.95
CA LYS A 160 37.36 18.20 22.09
C LYS A 160 38.22 18.77 23.24
N LYS A 161 37.84 19.92 23.80
CA LYS A 161 38.66 20.65 24.80
C LYS A 161 38.26 20.37 26.26
N ARG A 162 37.11 19.73 26.51
CA ARG A 162 36.65 19.36 27.86
C ARG A 162 36.52 17.85 27.97
N ASN A 163 37.28 17.25 28.88
CA ASN A 163 37.29 15.80 29.10
C ASN A 163 36.12 15.32 29.99
N ASP A 164 35.00 16.04 29.93
CA ASP A 164 33.86 15.83 30.80
C ASP A 164 33.00 14.70 30.22
N SER A 165 32.53 13.78 31.07
CA SER A 165 31.63 12.68 30.67
C SER A 165 30.38 13.19 29.93
N LEU A 166 29.88 14.37 30.32
CA LEU A 166 28.77 15.07 29.69
C LEU A 166 29.04 15.44 28.22
N ALA A 167 30.25 15.96 27.91
CA ALA A 167 30.61 16.33 26.55
C ALA A 167 30.62 15.12 25.61
N ARG A 168 31.08 13.95 26.09
CA ARG A 168 31.02 12.69 25.33
C ARG A 168 29.59 12.23 25.08
N GLN A 169 28.72 12.33 26.08
CA GLN A 169 27.31 11.96 25.93
C GLN A 169 26.59 12.89 24.92
N LEU A 170 26.80 14.21 25.01
CA LEU A 170 26.24 15.18 24.07
C LEU A 170 26.74 14.94 22.64
N CYS A 171 28.05 14.73 22.46
CA CYS A 171 28.61 14.47 21.14
C CYS A 171 28.10 13.12 20.55
N ALA A 172 27.87 12.09 21.36
CA ALA A 172 27.24 10.85 20.91
C ALA A 172 25.77 11.07 20.48
N ARG A 173 25.00 11.85 21.25
CA ARG A 173 23.61 12.20 20.91
C ARG A 173 23.51 13.02 19.63
N LEU A 174 24.40 14.01 19.46
CA LEU A 174 24.47 14.81 18.22
C LEU A 174 24.82 13.96 17.00
N LYS A 175 25.70 12.95 17.17
CA LYS A 175 26.01 12.02 16.09
C LYS A 175 24.79 11.17 15.71
N MET A 176 24.08 10.64 16.71
CA MET A 176 22.85 9.85 16.47
C MET A 176 21.76 10.71 15.83
N SER A 177 21.56 11.96 16.28
CA SER A 177 20.57 12.85 15.68
C SER A 177 20.93 13.22 14.24
N GLN A 178 22.21 13.46 13.95
CA GLN A 178 22.68 13.70 12.59
C GLN A 178 22.45 12.50 11.68
N GLU A 179 22.77 11.28 12.13
CA GLU A 179 22.50 10.05 11.39
C GLU A 179 21.00 9.85 11.14
N ALA A 180 20.14 10.14 12.13
CA ALA A 180 18.69 10.10 11.99
C ALA A 180 18.18 11.10 10.95
N ILE A 181 18.69 12.34 10.97
CA ILE A 181 18.33 13.38 9.98
C ILE A 181 18.73 12.93 8.57
N ILE A 182 19.92 12.35 8.38
CA ILE A 182 20.37 11.85 7.07
C ILE A 182 19.45 10.72 6.58
N ARG A 183 19.09 9.78 7.46
CA ARG A 183 18.15 8.69 7.12
C ARG A 183 16.78 9.24 6.75
N MET A 184 16.27 10.23 7.49
CA MET A 184 15.00 10.88 7.21
C MET A 184 14.99 11.57 5.85
N HIS A 185 16.07 12.29 5.49
CA HIS A 185 16.20 12.89 4.15
C HIS A 185 16.23 11.84 3.04
N LYS A 186 16.92 10.71 3.25
CA LYS A 186 16.94 9.61 2.28
C LYS A 186 15.55 9.00 2.08
N LEU A 187 14.82 8.75 3.18
CA LEU A 187 13.45 8.26 3.12
C LEU A 187 12.52 9.26 2.43
N GLN A 188 12.70 10.55 2.68
CA GLN A 188 11.93 11.59 1.99
C GLN A 188 12.16 11.55 0.47
N GLN A 189 13.41 11.40 0.02
CA GLN A 189 13.74 11.25 -1.40
C GLN A 189 13.13 9.98 -2.01
N GLU A 190 13.16 8.86 -1.31
CA GLU A 190 12.52 7.61 -1.75
C GLU A 190 11.00 7.77 -1.86
N VAL A 191 10.36 8.45 -0.90
CA VAL A 191 8.92 8.77 -0.95
C VAL A 191 8.59 9.65 -2.15
N ASP A 192 9.39 10.68 -2.44
CA ASP A 192 9.13 11.58 -3.56
C ASP A 192 9.35 10.88 -4.92
N LEU A 193 10.33 9.97 -5.02
CA LEU A 193 10.50 9.10 -6.18
C LEU A 193 9.30 8.17 -6.37
N MET A 194 8.83 7.52 -5.30
CA MET A 194 7.64 6.66 -5.34
C MET A 194 6.38 7.43 -5.77
N LYS A 195 6.21 8.68 -5.32
CA LYS A 195 5.10 9.54 -5.75
C LYS A 195 5.16 9.84 -7.25
N GLN A 196 6.34 10.13 -7.78
CA GLN A 196 6.53 10.35 -9.23
C GLN A 196 6.24 9.07 -10.03
N GLN A 197 6.72 7.93 -9.58
CA GLN A 197 6.42 6.64 -10.21
C GLN A 197 4.91 6.35 -10.20
N LEU A 198 4.24 6.58 -9.07
CA LEU A 198 2.80 6.41 -8.96
C LEU A 198 2.05 7.31 -9.95
N ALA A 199 2.41 8.59 -10.06
CA ALA A 199 1.81 9.52 -11.03
C ALA A 199 1.97 9.01 -12.48
N ASN A 200 3.18 8.57 -12.85
CA ASN A 200 3.43 8.00 -14.18
C ASN A 200 2.58 6.76 -14.46
N THR A 201 2.48 5.83 -13.49
CA THR A 201 1.64 4.63 -13.65
C THR A 201 0.15 4.96 -13.77
N GLN A 202 -0.33 6.02 -13.10
CA GLN A 202 -1.71 6.50 -13.24
C GLN A 202 -1.97 7.08 -14.63
N GLU A 203 -1.02 7.83 -15.19
CA GLU A 203 -1.12 8.36 -16.57
C GLU A 203 -1.11 7.23 -17.61
N GLU A 204 -0.22 6.25 -17.46
CA GLU A 204 -0.17 5.06 -18.33
C GLU A 204 -1.49 4.26 -18.25
N LEU A 205 -2.03 4.07 -17.05
CA LEU A 205 -3.31 3.39 -16.86
C LEU A 205 -4.47 4.13 -17.54
N ALA A 206 -4.48 5.47 -17.45
CA ALA A 206 -5.48 6.30 -18.12
C ALA A 206 -5.36 6.20 -19.65
N ALA A 207 -4.14 6.18 -20.18
CA ALA A 207 -3.89 6.00 -21.61
C ALA A 207 -4.35 4.62 -22.11
N VAL A 208 -4.03 3.54 -21.37
CA VAL A 208 -4.48 2.18 -21.69
C VAL A 208 -6.00 2.08 -21.66
N LYS A 209 -6.65 2.67 -20.64
CA LYS A 209 -8.11 2.71 -20.54
C LYS A 209 -8.75 3.40 -21.75
N SER A 210 -8.24 4.58 -22.14
CA SER A 210 -8.71 5.32 -23.31
C SER A 210 -8.57 4.51 -24.61
N ARG A 211 -7.43 3.81 -24.78
CA ARG A 211 -7.21 2.92 -25.92
C ARG A 211 -8.18 1.75 -25.94
N PHE A 212 -8.46 1.12 -24.80
CA PHE A 212 -9.41 0.02 -24.72
C PHE A 212 -10.84 0.47 -25.05
N GLU A 213 -11.24 1.65 -24.58
CA GLU A 213 -12.54 2.25 -24.92
C GLU A 213 -12.67 2.55 -26.42
N SER A 214 -11.61 3.02 -27.08
CA SER A 214 -11.62 3.27 -28.51
C SER A 214 -11.67 1.97 -29.34
N GLU A 215 -10.88 0.96 -28.97
CA GLU A 215 -10.91 -0.37 -29.60
C GLU A 215 -12.31 -1.02 -29.46
N LEU A 216 -12.93 -0.93 -28.28
CA LEU A 216 -14.30 -1.42 -28.06
C LEU A 216 -15.32 -0.73 -28.98
N ASN A 217 -15.22 0.60 -29.13
CA ASN A 217 -16.11 1.35 -30.00
C ASN A 217 -15.93 0.99 -31.49
N ILE A 218 -14.70 0.71 -31.93
CA ILE A 218 -14.40 0.22 -33.28
C ILE A 218 -15.07 -1.15 -33.48
N THR A 219 -14.82 -2.13 -32.60
CA THR A 219 -15.41 -3.47 -32.70
C THR A 219 -16.95 -3.43 -32.67
N LYS A 220 -17.54 -2.55 -31.85
CA LYS A 220 -19.00 -2.35 -31.82
C LYS A 220 -19.53 -1.81 -33.15
N SER A 221 -18.79 -0.91 -33.78
CA SER A 221 -19.16 -0.34 -35.09
C SER A 221 -19.05 -1.40 -36.20
N GLU A 222 -17.96 -2.16 -36.22
CA GLU A 222 -17.77 -3.30 -37.14
C GLU A 222 -18.89 -4.34 -37.00
N LEU A 223 -19.26 -4.69 -35.77
CA LEU A 223 -20.37 -5.62 -35.51
C LEU A 223 -21.70 -5.11 -36.07
N ASN A 224 -21.98 -3.80 -35.97
CA ASN A 224 -23.18 -3.20 -36.53
C ASN A 224 -23.16 -3.23 -38.07
N THR A 225 -21.99 -3.01 -38.69
CA THR A 225 -21.81 -3.13 -40.14
C THR A 225 -22.08 -4.56 -40.60
N THR A 226 -21.44 -5.57 -39.99
CA THR A 226 -21.65 -6.99 -40.32
C THR A 226 -23.10 -7.41 -40.11
N LYS A 227 -23.76 -6.91 -39.06
CA LYS A 227 -25.20 -7.16 -38.83
C LYS A 227 -26.07 -6.58 -39.95
N SER A 228 -25.71 -5.41 -40.47
CA SER A 228 -26.42 -4.76 -41.57
C SER A 228 -26.20 -5.51 -42.89
N GLU A 229 -24.97 -5.92 -43.18
CA GLU A 229 -24.63 -6.77 -44.34
C GLU A 229 -25.39 -8.10 -44.30
N LEU A 230 -25.45 -8.77 -43.14
CA LEU A 230 -26.22 -10.00 -42.96
C LEU A 230 -27.71 -9.81 -43.29
N ASN A 231 -28.30 -8.67 -42.90
CA ASN A 231 -29.69 -8.36 -43.22
C ASN A 231 -29.91 -8.13 -44.73
N ILE A 232 -28.95 -7.52 -45.42
CA ILE A 232 -28.98 -7.34 -46.87
C ILE A 232 -28.92 -8.72 -47.55
N THR A 233 -27.94 -9.55 -47.22
CA THR A 233 -27.80 -10.91 -47.80
C THR A 233 -29.04 -11.78 -47.52
N LYS A 234 -29.63 -11.68 -46.32
CA LYS A 234 -30.88 -12.37 -46.01
C LYS A 234 -32.05 -11.91 -46.89
N SER A 235 -32.11 -10.61 -47.20
CA SER A 235 -33.14 -10.05 -48.07
C SER A 235 -32.94 -10.49 -49.52
N GLU A 236 -31.71 -10.46 -50.01
CA GLU A 236 -31.34 -10.98 -51.35
C GLU A 236 -31.68 -12.46 -51.48
N LEU A 237 -31.34 -13.29 -50.49
CA LEU A 237 -31.66 -14.71 -50.47
C LEU A 237 -33.18 -14.96 -50.55
N ASN A 238 -33.99 -14.16 -49.87
CA ASN A 238 -35.45 -14.25 -49.95
C ASN A 238 -35.97 -13.89 -51.35
N THR A 239 -35.38 -12.88 -52.00
CA THR A 239 -35.69 -12.51 -53.39
C THR A 239 -35.35 -13.64 -54.35
N THR A 240 -34.14 -14.18 -54.28
CA THR A 240 -33.72 -15.33 -55.10
C THR A 240 -34.62 -16.55 -54.87
N LYS A 241 -34.99 -16.83 -53.62
CA LYS A 241 -35.93 -17.92 -53.28
C LYS A 241 -37.28 -17.72 -53.98
N SER A 242 -37.80 -16.50 -53.98
CA SER A 242 -39.06 -16.15 -54.66
C SER A 242 -38.95 -16.31 -56.19
N GLU A 243 -37.83 -15.90 -56.78
CA GLU A 243 -37.57 -16.07 -58.22
C GLU A 243 -37.47 -17.54 -58.62
N VAL A 244 -36.75 -18.35 -57.84
CA VAL A 244 -36.67 -19.81 -58.04
C VAL A 244 -38.05 -20.46 -57.96
N GLN A 245 -38.90 -20.04 -57.01
CA GLN A 245 -40.28 -20.53 -56.94
C GLN A 245 -41.11 -20.17 -58.18
N LYS A 246 -40.97 -18.95 -58.71
CA LYS A 246 -41.63 -18.53 -59.96
C LYS A 246 -41.15 -19.34 -61.16
N LEU A 247 -39.84 -19.57 -61.28
CA LEU A 247 -39.25 -20.41 -62.33
C LEU A 247 -39.75 -21.85 -62.24
N HIS A 248 -39.78 -22.42 -61.03
CA HIS A 248 -40.30 -23.76 -60.80
C HIS A 248 -41.77 -23.88 -61.26
N GLN A 249 -42.62 -22.93 -60.90
CA GLN A 249 -44.01 -22.87 -61.39
C GLN A 249 -44.07 -22.75 -62.92
N GLY A 250 -43.19 -21.96 -63.54
CA GLY A 250 -43.08 -21.84 -64.99
C GLY A 250 -42.72 -23.16 -65.67
N VAL A 251 -41.73 -23.88 -65.15
CA VAL A 251 -41.31 -25.20 -65.63
C VAL A 251 -42.46 -26.22 -65.49
N SER A 252 -43.15 -26.26 -64.36
CA SER A 252 -44.31 -27.15 -64.17
C SER A 252 -45.43 -26.88 -65.17
N LYS A 253 -45.68 -25.62 -65.55
CA LYS A 253 -46.67 -25.27 -66.58
C LYS A 253 -46.24 -25.80 -67.96
N ILE A 254 -44.97 -25.58 -68.34
CA ILE A 254 -44.42 -26.08 -69.61
C ILE A 254 -44.51 -27.61 -69.67
N GLN A 255 -44.11 -28.29 -68.59
CA GLN A 255 -44.18 -29.75 -68.50
C GLN A 255 -45.60 -30.28 -68.72
N ARG A 256 -46.61 -29.59 -68.18
CA ARG A 256 -48.02 -29.94 -68.40
C ARG A 256 -48.41 -29.78 -69.87
N ILE A 257 -48.10 -28.64 -70.49
CA ILE A 257 -48.37 -28.38 -71.92
C ILE A 257 -47.72 -29.44 -72.81
N VAL A 258 -46.45 -29.79 -72.54
CA VAL A 258 -45.74 -30.82 -73.31
C VAL A 258 -46.42 -32.18 -73.17
N THR A 259 -46.89 -32.52 -71.96
CA THR A 259 -47.60 -33.78 -71.70
C THR A 259 -48.93 -33.84 -72.45
N ASP A 260 -49.68 -32.74 -72.46
CA ASP A 260 -50.94 -32.60 -73.19
C ASP A 260 -50.73 -32.71 -74.72
N LEU A 261 -49.63 -32.14 -75.25
CA LEU A 261 -49.27 -32.23 -76.68
C LEU A 261 -48.88 -33.64 -77.11
N ILE A 262 -48.21 -34.40 -76.24
CA ILE A 262 -47.80 -35.79 -76.55
C ILE A 262 -49.00 -36.75 -76.50
N SER A 263 -50.05 -36.42 -75.75
CA SER A 263 -51.20 -37.30 -75.52
C SER A 263 -52.34 -37.15 -76.54
N ASN A 264 -52.32 -36.10 -77.37
CA ASN A 264 -53.29 -35.83 -78.44
C ASN A 264 -52.75 -36.25 -79.81
#